data_AF-A0A0S9SGJ4-F1
#
_entry.id   AF-A0A0S9SGJ4-F1
#
_cell.length_a   1.000
_cell.length_b   1.000
_cell.length_c   1.000
_cell.angle_alpha   90.00
_cell.angle_beta   90.00
_cell.angle_gamma   90.00
#
_symmetry.space_group_name_H-M   'P 1'
#
loop_
_entity.id
_entity.type
_entity.pdbx_description
1 polymer ?
#
loop_
_entity_poly.entity_id
_entity_poly.type
_entity_poly.pdbx_seq_one_letter_code
_entity_poly.pdbx_strand_id
1 'polypeptide(L)'
;MIRPCLFASFLFLGATGVAAPARAAESTDVIGCDTLVELRVLMARGDHAAIEAALPGHPGCRRIARARIGAAEHRAMVGGAPFECLAVKQASACAWILP
;
A
#
# COMPACT_ATOMS: atom_id res chain seq x y z
N MET A 1 54.74 42.28 -17.42
CA MET A 1 54.51 40.89 -16.97
C MET A 1 53.05 40.55 -17.19
N ILE A 2 52.84 39.48 -17.96
CA ILE A 2 51.58 38.98 -18.51
C ILE A 2 50.89 38.09 -17.47
N ARG A 3 49.55 38.21 -17.32
CA ARG A 3 48.62 37.05 -17.26
C ARG A 3 47.15 37.48 -17.21
N PRO A 4 46.43 37.35 -18.34
CA PRO A 4 44.97 37.35 -18.40
C PRO A 4 44.44 35.91 -18.21
N CYS A 5 43.35 35.74 -17.46
CA CYS A 5 42.49 34.54 -17.50
C CYS A 5 41.04 35.06 -17.58
N LEU A 6 40.48 35.24 -18.77
CA LEU A 6 39.68 34.26 -19.52
C LEU A 6 38.47 33.71 -18.74
N PHE A 7 37.32 34.32 -19.05
CA PHE A 7 36.05 33.68 -19.45
C PHE A 7 35.56 32.45 -18.67
N ALA A 8 34.38 32.59 -18.06
CA ALA A 8 33.30 31.61 -18.25
C ALA A 8 31.94 32.23 -17.90
N SER A 9 31.26 32.72 -18.94
CA SER A 9 29.84 33.07 -18.90
C SER A 9 29.00 31.82 -18.65
N PHE A 10 28.35 31.72 -17.49
CA PHE A 10 27.32 30.72 -17.25
C PHE A 10 25.96 31.27 -17.70
N LEU A 11 25.55 30.88 -18.92
CA LEU A 11 24.18 31.05 -19.40
C LEU A 11 23.26 30.14 -18.58
N PHE A 12 22.48 30.74 -17.69
CA PHE A 12 21.32 30.12 -17.06
C PHE A 12 20.09 30.32 -17.98
N LEU A 13 19.68 29.24 -18.64
CA LEU A 13 18.42 29.10 -19.38
C LEU A 13 18.12 27.60 -19.34
N GLY A 14 17.05 27.03 -18.81
CA GLY A 14 15.72 27.51 -18.47
C GLY A 14 14.78 26.32 -18.80
N ALA A 15 13.94 25.94 -17.83
CA ALA A 15 12.76 25.06 -17.96
C ALA A 15 12.94 23.60 -18.44
N THR A 16 12.92 22.66 -17.49
CA THR A 16 12.22 21.39 -17.69
C THR A 16 11.21 21.18 -16.56
N GLY A 17 9.96 20.92 -16.95
CA GLY A 17 8.80 20.91 -16.06
C GLY A 17 8.88 19.81 -15.00
N VAL A 18 8.54 20.19 -13.77
CA VAL A 18 8.30 19.24 -12.68
C VAL A 18 6.99 18.52 -13.00
N ALA A 19 7.08 17.31 -13.56
CA ALA A 19 5.96 16.39 -13.61
C ALA A 19 5.59 16.04 -12.16
N ALA A 20 4.47 16.57 -11.68
CA ALA A 20 3.93 16.17 -10.39
C ALA A 20 3.63 14.66 -10.41
N PRO A 21 3.97 13.90 -9.36
CA PRO A 21 3.68 12.48 -9.34
C PRO A 21 2.16 12.29 -9.38
N ALA A 22 1.68 11.54 -10.36
CA ALA A 22 0.31 11.05 -10.36
C ALA A 22 0.14 10.18 -9.12
N ARG A 23 -0.54 10.69 -8.10
CA ARG A 23 -0.99 9.87 -6.98
C ARG A 23 -1.92 8.83 -7.58
N ALA A 24 -1.49 7.56 -7.60
CA ALA A 24 -2.38 6.45 -7.90
C ALA A 24 -3.60 6.62 -7.00
N ALA A 25 -4.80 6.64 -7.59
CA ALA A 25 -6.02 6.70 -6.83
C ALA A 25 -6.01 5.51 -5.86
N GLU A 26 -5.90 5.80 -4.57
CA GLU A 26 -5.86 4.77 -3.53
C GLU A 26 -7.17 3.98 -3.64
N SER A 27 -7.07 2.65 -3.66
CA SER A 27 -8.27 1.81 -3.75
C SER A 27 -9.20 2.18 -2.60
N THR A 28 -10.48 2.36 -2.93
CA THR A 28 -11.52 2.66 -1.93
C THR A 28 -11.77 1.48 -1.00
N ASP A 29 -11.28 0.30 -1.39
CA ASP A 29 -11.43 -0.96 -0.67
C ASP A 29 -10.07 -1.50 -0.23
N VAL A 30 -10.09 -2.26 0.86
CA VAL A 30 -8.98 -3.09 1.34
C VAL A 30 -9.40 -4.56 1.30
N ILE A 31 -8.42 -5.46 1.16
CA ILE A 31 -8.67 -6.89 1.34
C ILE A 31 -8.58 -7.21 2.82
N GLY A 32 -9.62 -7.83 3.37
CA GLY A 32 -9.63 -8.37 4.72
C GLY A 32 -10.07 -9.83 4.73
N CYS A 33 -9.49 -10.62 5.63
CA CYS A 33 -9.88 -12.01 5.84
C CYS A 33 -10.39 -12.25 7.27
N ASP A 34 -11.22 -13.28 7.44
CA ASP A 34 -11.81 -13.62 8.75
C ASP A 34 -10.75 -14.12 9.73
N THR A 35 -9.72 -14.81 9.23
CA THR A 35 -8.59 -15.28 10.06
C THR A 35 -7.24 -14.82 9.50
N LEU A 36 -6.26 -14.69 10.40
CA LEU A 36 -4.87 -14.42 10.03
C LEU A 36 -4.28 -15.54 9.15
N VAL A 37 -4.71 -16.78 9.35
CA VAL A 37 -4.25 -17.92 8.55
C VAL A 37 -4.71 -17.75 7.10
N GLU A 38 -5.98 -17.43 6.86
CA GLU A 38 -6.51 -17.22 5.50
C GLU A 38 -5.82 -16.04 4.80
N LEU A 39 -5.57 -14.94 5.54
CA LEU A 39 -4.80 -13.81 5.02
C LEU A 39 -3.40 -14.25 4.58
N ARG A 40 -2.70 -15.04 5.38
CA ARG A 40 -1.35 -15.53 5.06
C ARG A 40 -1.35 -16.45 3.85
N VAL A 41 -2.35 -17.33 3.72
CA VAL A 41 -2.50 -18.19 2.54
C VAL A 41 -2.77 -17.36 1.28
N LEU A 42 -3.56 -16.28 1.38
CA LEU A 42 -3.77 -15.36 0.26
C LEU A 42 -2.50 -14.58 -0.10
N MET A 43 -1.76 -14.07 0.90
CA MET A 43 -0.49 -13.35 0.66
C MET A 43 0.59 -14.21 0.02
N ALA A 44 0.56 -15.52 0.25
CA ALA A 44 1.49 -16.44 -0.40
C ALA A 44 1.33 -16.52 -1.92
N ARG A 45 0.27 -15.92 -2.50
CA ARG A 45 0.05 -15.85 -3.95
C ARG A 45 1.04 -14.94 -4.67
N GLY A 46 1.61 -13.96 -3.98
CA GLY A 46 2.64 -13.08 -4.53
C GLY A 46 2.32 -11.62 -4.32
N ASP A 47 2.51 -10.82 -5.37
CA ASP A 47 2.24 -9.39 -5.33
C ASP A 47 0.74 -9.06 -5.23
N HIS A 48 0.43 -7.77 -5.12
CA HIS A 48 -0.94 -7.31 -4.97
C HIS A 48 -1.85 -7.72 -6.14
N ALA A 49 -1.34 -7.75 -7.38
CA ALA A 49 -2.14 -8.15 -8.53
C ALA A 49 -2.46 -9.65 -8.50
N ALA A 50 -1.48 -10.49 -8.11
CA ALA A 50 -1.69 -11.91 -7.91
C ALA A 50 -2.68 -12.20 -6.77
N ILE A 51 -2.60 -11.44 -5.68
CA ILE A 51 -3.55 -11.51 -4.56
C ILE A 51 -4.97 -11.15 -5.00
N GLU A 52 -5.15 -10.05 -5.71
CA GLU A 52 -6.46 -9.61 -6.22
C GLU A 52 -7.06 -10.64 -7.20
N ALA A 53 -6.24 -11.23 -8.07
CA ALA A 53 -6.68 -12.28 -9.00
C ALA A 53 -7.07 -13.59 -8.29
N ALA A 54 -6.42 -13.90 -7.16
CA ALA A 54 -6.70 -15.10 -6.39
C ALA A 54 -7.90 -14.97 -5.45
N LEU A 55 -8.34 -13.75 -5.13
CA LEU A 55 -9.41 -13.47 -4.15
C LEU A 55 -10.69 -14.30 -4.36
N PRO A 56 -11.21 -14.53 -5.59
CA PRO A 56 -12.41 -15.35 -5.80
C PRO A 56 -12.31 -16.80 -5.30
N GLY A 57 -11.09 -17.34 -5.15
CA GLY A 57 -10.82 -18.69 -4.64
C GLY A 57 -10.65 -18.77 -3.12
N HIS A 58 -10.81 -17.67 -2.39
CA HIS A 58 -10.54 -17.56 -0.96
C HIS A 58 -11.80 -17.06 -0.22
N PRO A 59 -12.74 -17.95 0.17
CA PRO A 59 -14.05 -17.54 0.68
C PRO A 59 -14.01 -16.80 2.02
N GLY A 60 -12.97 -17.02 2.83
CA GLY A 60 -12.75 -16.28 4.07
C GLY A 60 -12.14 -14.88 3.86
N CYS A 61 -11.87 -14.47 2.62
CA CYS A 61 -11.30 -13.18 2.27
C CYS A 61 -12.24 -12.38 1.37
N ARG A 62 -12.30 -11.06 1.57
CA ARG A 62 -13.21 -10.18 0.84
C ARG A 62 -12.64 -8.76 0.72
N ARG A 63 -13.20 -8.00 -0.23
CA ARG A 63 -13.02 -6.55 -0.27
C ARG A 63 -13.92 -5.88 0.78
N ILE A 64 -13.37 -4.92 1.50
CA ILE A 64 -14.04 -4.13 2.52
C ILE A 64 -13.78 -2.66 2.21
N ALA A 65 -14.84 -1.87 2.04
CA ALA A 65 -14.71 -0.43 1.87
C ALA A 65 -13.92 0.18 3.03
N ARG A 66 -12.88 0.96 2.73
CA ARG A 66 -11.97 1.57 3.73
C ARG A 66 -12.74 2.42 4.75
N ALA A 67 -13.83 3.05 4.34
CA ALA A 67 -14.73 3.82 5.22
C ALA A 67 -15.43 2.99 6.32
N ARG A 68 -15.42 1.65 6.21
CA ARG A 68 -15.95 0.73 7.21
C ARG A 68 -14.91 0.24 8.21
N ILE A 69 -13.63 0.47 7.95
CA ILE A 69 -12.53 0.04 8.82
C ILE A 69 -12.43 0.97 10.03
N GLY A 70 -12.29 0.38 11.22
CA GLY A 70 -12.10 1.06 12.49
C GLY A 70 -10.72 0.80 13.09
N ALA A 71 -10.61 0.95 14.41
CA ALA A 71 -9.35 0.73 15.13
C ALA A 71 -8.94 -0.76 15.15
N ALA A 72 -7.66 -1.00 15.42
CA ALA A 72 -7.15 -2.36 15.64
C ALA A 72 -7.70 -2.95 16.94
N GLU A 73 -8.33 -4.12 16.84
CA GLU A 73 -8.79 -4.92 17.97
C GLU A 73 -7.73 -5.93 18.39
N HIS A 74 -6.99 -6.48 17.42
CA HIS A 74 -5.90 -7.42 17.65
C HIS A 74 -4.68 -7.08 16.80
N ARG A 75 -3.50 -7.43 17.32
CA ARG A 75 -2.21 -7.31 16.64
C ARG A 75 -1.45 -8.62 16.78
N ALA A 76 -0.78 -9.05 15.73
CA ALA A 76 0.07 -10.23 15.75
C ALA A 76 1.37 -9.98 14.98
N MET A 77 2.43 -10.67 15.38
CA MET A 77 3.71 -10.69 14.67
C MET A 77 3.91 -12.08 14.08
N VAL A 78 4.10 -12.16 12.76
CA VAL A 78 4.38 -13.43 12.07
C VAL A 78 5.63 -13.25 11.21
N GLY A 79 6.70 -14.00 11.54
CA GLY A 79 7.97 -13.90 10.81
C GLY A 79 8.57 -12.49 10.81
N GLY A 80 8.33 -11.70 11.86
CA GLY A 80 8.78 -10.31 11.96
C GLY A 80 7.89 -9.27 11.27
N ALA A 81 6.82 -9.69 10.58
CA ALA A 81 5.85 -8.77 9.97
C ALA A 81 4.65 -8.53 10.91
N PRO A 82 4.19 -7.27 11.07
CA PRO A 82 3.00 -6.95 11.84
C PRO A 82 1.72 -7.23 11.05
N PHE A 83 0.72 -7.73 11.75
CA PHE A 83 -0.63 -7.96 11.24
C PHE A 83 -1.64 -7.36 12.20
N GLU A 84 -2.69 -6.76 11.66
CA GLU A 84 -3.75 -6.15 12.46
C GLU A 84 -5.11 -6.71 12.06
N CYS A 85 -5.89 -7.05 13.08
CA CYS A 85 -7.32 -7.31 12.94
C CYS A 85 -8.04 -6.00 13.27
N LEU A 86 -8.63 -5.36 12.25
CA LEU A 86 -9.27 -4.06 12.38
C LEU A 86 -10.79 -4.23 12.51
N ALA A 87 -11.40 -3.45 13.39
CA ALA A 87 -12.85 -3.40 13.55
C ALA A 87 -13.53 -3.10 12.21
N VAL A 88 -14.67 -3.74 11.93
CA VAL A 88 -15.45 -3.49 10.71
C VAL A 88 -16.86 -3.07 11.09
N LYS A 89 -17.30 -1.89 10.62
CA LYS A 89 -18.66 -1.39 10.87
C LYS A 89 -19.70 -2.43 10.47
N GLN A 90 -20.65 -2.70 11.37
CA GLN A 90 -21.75 -3.67 11.20
C GLN A 90 -21.30 -5.15 11.08
N ALA A 91 -20.07 -5.48 11.45
CA ALA A 91 -19.63 -6.86 11.65
C ALA A 91 -19.49 -7.17 13.14
N SER A 92 -19.69 -8.43 13.52
CA SER A 92 -19.50 -8.91 14.89
C SER A 92 -18.05 -9.27 15.23
N ALA A 93 -17.17 -9.31 14.22
CA ALA A 93 -15.75 -9.61 14.36
C ALA A 93 -14.91 -8.65 13.51
N CYS A 94 -13.68 -8.40 13.95
CA CYS A 94 -12.67 -7.70 13.16
C CYS A 94 -12.25 -8.53 11.93
N ALA A 95 -11.61 -7.87 10.96
CA ALA A 95 -11.00 -8.53 9.81
C ALA A 95 -9.50 -8.31 9.80
N TRP A 96 -8.72 -9.36 9.50
CA TRP A 96 -7.28 -9.28 9.30
C TRP A 96 -6.99 -8.64 7.95
N ILE A 97 -6.42 -7.44 7.95
CA ILE A 97 -6.27 -6.62 6.74
C ILE A 97 -4.93 -6.90 6.06
N LEU A 98 -4.96 -6.98 4.74
CA LEU A 98 -3.76 -7.01 3.91
C LEU A 98 -2.97 -5.70 4.12
N PRO A 99 -1.71 -5.78 4.61
CA PRO A 99 -0.91 -4.61 4.94
C PRO A 99 -0.46 -3.78 3.73
#